data_AF-A0A432FA77-F1
#
_entry.id   AF-A0A432FA77-F1
#
_cell.length_a   1.000
_cell.length_b   1.000
_cell.length_c   1.000
_cell.angle_alpha   90.00
_cell.angle_beta   90.00
_cell.angle_gamma   90.00
#
_symmetry.space_group_name_H-M   'P 1'
#
loop_
_entity.id
_entity.type
_entity.pdbx_description
1 polymer ?
#
loop_
_entity_poly.entity_id
_entity_poly.type
_entity_poly.pdbx_seq_one_letter_code
_entity_poly.pdbx_strand_id
1 'polypeptide(L)'
;MSSKKSPSDRLAILLMALGLATPLAQAAQVELRLTIPEAPFHVIGDPVPLHWEFVNRSDRRLAFMWEGCCRLNGRVTASLGQLTLRSEPATAAAQLTAHRFARAARLLPGKPTIFETDLGDWLNIDRSGEYKLTARYTGLLDNQQPQVSRGWQLWKNSATAEPIQVNLFTPTDYVGQRNELSKQAGLALRLDGPRRLDPLQKTMLELELLNLSKAPKTIHWPSDFALWFLDNTGKRPPLTPTLLRTATEQLVLEKNSA
;
A
#
# COMPACT_ATOMS: atom_id res chain seq x y z
N MET A 1 -57.85 -58.83 -48.87
CA MET A 1 -57.10 -57.98 -49.83
C MET A 1 -56.45 -56.86 -49.04
N SER A 2 -55.13 -56.80 -49.12
CA SER A 2 -54.24 -55.95 -48.32
C SER A 2 -53.66 -54.87 -49.21
N SER A 3 -53.63 -53.63 -48.73
CA SER A 3 -52.72 -52.57 -49.22
C SER A 3 -52.55 -51.56 -48.09
N LYS A 4 -51.52 -51.71 -47.27
CA LYS A 4 -50.25 -50.95 -47.35
C LYS A 4 -50.47 -49.44 -47.54
N LYS A 5 -50.13 -48.66 -46.51
CA LYS A 5 -48.86 -47.89 -46.47
C LYS A 5 -48.57 -47.38 -45.05
N SER A 6 -47.30 -47.53 -44.70
CA SER A 6 -46.53 -47.10 -43.52
C SER A 6 -45.59 -45.97 -44.00
N PRO A 7 -44.71 -45.35 -43.19
CA PRO A 7 -44.75 -44.83 -41.81
C PRO A 7 -44.31 -43.34 -41.76
N SER A 8 -44.28 -42.71 -40.59
CA SER A 8 -43.08 -41.97 -40.13
C SER A 8 -43.29 -41.32 -38.76
N ASP A 9 -42.56 -41.87 -37.80
CA ASP A 9 -41.86 -41.24 -36.69
C ASP A 9 -42.21 -39.79 -36.30
N ARG A 10 -42.73 -39.64 -35.07
CA ARG A 10 -42.46 -38.46 -34.25
C ARG A 10 -42.04 -38.91 -32.85
N LEU A 11 -40.73 -39.13 -32.72
CA LEU A 11 -40.03 -39.26 -31.46
C LEU A 11 -40.11 -37.90 -30.74
N ALA A 12 -40.81 -37.85 -29.62
CA ALA A 12 -40.80 -36.73 -28.70
C ALA A 12 -39.55 -36.81 -27.82
N ILE A 13 -38.61 -35.88 -28.02
CA ILE A 13 -37.58 -35.57 -27.02
C ILE A 13 -37.66 -34.07 -26.76
N LEU A 14 -38.32 -33.73 -25.66
CA LEU A 14 -38.41 -32.38 -25.13
C LEU A 14 -37.15 -32.13 -24.28
N LEU A 15 -36.14 -31.48 -24.86
CA LEU A 15 -34.96 -31.00 -24.12
C LEU A 15 -35.28 -29.61 -23.53
N MET A 16 -35.63 -29.59 -22.25
CA MET A 16 -35.63 -28.37 -21.43
C MET A 16 -34.19 -27.93 -21.20
N ALA A 17 -33.69 -26.99 -22.02
CA ALA A 17 -32.52 -26.20 -21.68
C ALA A 17 -32.98 -24.95 -20.91
N LEU A 18 -33.05 -25.06 -19.57
CA LEU A 18 -33.07 -23.88 -18.71
C LEU A 18 -31.69 -23.20 -18.85
N GLY A 19 -31.63 -22.17 -19.68
CA GLY A 19 -30.52 -21.23 -19.68
C GLY A 19 -30.45 -20.52 -18.33
N LEU A 20 -29.52 -20.93 -17.49
CA LEU A 20 -29.01 -20.12 -16.38
C LEU A 20 -28.33 -18.91 -16.99
N ALA A 21 -29.12 -17.86 -17.26
CA ALA A 21 -28.56 -16.54 -17.47
C ALA A 21 -28.00 -16.06 -16.13
N THR A 22 -26.73 -16.40 -15.86
CA THR A 22 -25.94 -15.60 -14.92
C THR A 22 -26.02 -14.16 -15.40
N PRO A 23 -26.47 -13.19 -14.59
CA PRO A 23 -26.37 -11.79 -14.98
C PRO A 23 -24.89 -11.55 -15.28
N LEU A 24 -24.60 -11.16 -16.53
CA LEU A 24 -23.28 -10.66 -16.92
C LEU A 24 -22.99 -9.52 -15.95
N ALA A 25 -22.17 -9.80 -14.93
CA ALA A 25 -21.66 -8.79 -14.03
C ALA A 25 -21.05 -7.72 -14.93
N GLN A 26 -21.67 -6.54 -14.94
CA GLN A 26 -21.19 -5.42 -15.74
C GLN A 26 -19.76 -5.16 -15.28
N ALA A 27 -18.79 -5.48 -16.13
CA ALA A 27 -17.38 -5.42 -15.77
C ALA A 27 -17.07 -4.03 -15.20
N ALA A 28 -16.42 -3.99 -14.04
CA ALA A 28 -16.12 -2.73 -13.39
C ALA A 28 -15.35 -1.82 -14.34
N GLN A 29 -15.85 -0.59 -14.53
CA GLN A 29 -15.28 0.37 -15.48
C GLN A 29 -13.82 0.71 -15.14
N VAL A 30 -13.50 0.72 -13.85
CA VAL A 30 -12.17 0.92 -13.29
C VAL A 30 -11.90 -0.24 -12.34
N GLU A 31 -10.77 -0.90 -12.54
CA GLU A 31 -10.21 -1.85 -11.59
C GLU A 31 -9.23 -1.12 -10.69
N LEU A 32 -9.26 -1.44 -9.40
CA LEU A 32 -8.31 -0.96 -8.41
C LEU A 32 -7.47 -2.15 -7.96
N ARG A 33 -6.15 -1.96 -7.92
CA ARG A 33 -5.21 -2.90 -7.30
C ARG A 33 -4.43 -2.16 -6.25
N LEU A 34 -4.17 -2.87 -5.16
CA LEU A 34 -3.38 -2.38 -4.06
C LEU A 34 -2.10 -3.20 -4.03
N THR A 35 -0.94 -2.55 -3.94
CA THR A 35 0.34 -3.25 -3.73
C THR A 35 1.19 -2.50 -2.73
N ILE A 36 2.03 -3.23 -2.02
CA ILE A 36 3.15 -2.67 -1.25
C ILE A 36 4.41 -3.20 -1.94
N PRO A 37 5.35 -2.34 -2.35
CA PRO A 37 6.64 -2.76 -2.88
C PRO A 37 7.31 -3.78 -1.96
N GLU A 38 7.90 -4.80 -2.56
CA GLU A 38 8.61 -5.83 -1.79
C GLU A 38 9.77 -5.21 -1.02
N ALA A 39 9.83 -5.51 0.27
CA ALA A 39 10.92 -5.14 1.15
C ALA A 39 11.28 -6.33 2.07
N PRO A 40 12.53 -6.42 2.54
CA PRO A 40 12.94 -7.47 3.46
C PRO A 40 12.11 -7.49 4.76
N PHE A 41 11.64 -6.32 5.19
CA PHE A 41 10.75 -6.14 6.33
C PHE A 41 10.01 -4.80 6.22
N HIS A 42 8.92 -4.68 6.97
CA HIS A 42 8.24 -3.41 7.21
C HIS A 42 8.09 -3.19 8.71
N VAL A 43 8.62 -2.07 9.22
CA VAL A 43 8.52 -1.72 10.63
C VAL A 43 7.51 -0.59 10.81
N ILE A 44 6.64 -0.75 11.80
CA ILE A 44 5.63 0.24 12.17
C ILE A 44 6.32 1.54 12.58
N GLY A 45 5.95 2.64 11.91
CA GLY A 45 6.55 3.95 12.08
C GLY A 45 7.62 4.29 11.04
N ASP A 46 8.02 3.34 10.18
CA ASP A 46 8.67 3.64 8.90
C ASP A 46 7.64 3.94 7.80
N PRO A 47 8.04 4.68 6.75
CA PRO A 47 7.27 4.73 5.52
C PRO A 47 7.06 3.32 4.96
N VAL A 48 5.80 2.96 4.73
CA VAL A 48 5.39 1.72 4.09
C VAL A 48 4.55 2.13 2.88
N PRO A 49 5.17 2.23 1.69
CA PRO A 49 4.51 2.77 0.51
C PRO A 49 3.35 1.86 0.08
N LEU A 50 2.19 2.49 -0.09
CA LEU A 50 0.96 1.87 -0.55
C LEU A 50 0.66 2.38 -1.95
N HIS A 51 0.80 1.49 -2.93
CA HIS A 51 0.57 1.76 -4.35
C HIS A 51 -0.88 1.45 -4.71
N TRP A 52 -1.56 2.47 -5.23
CA TRP A 52 -2.92 2.42 -5.73
C TRP A 52 -2.87 2.41 -7.25
N GLU A 53 -2.98 1.24 -7.85
CA GLU A 53 -3.02 1.08 -9.30
C GLU A 53 -4.46 1.08 -9.79
N PHE A 54 -4.81 2.10 -10.58
CA PHE A 54 -6.11 2.20 -11.24
C PHE A 54 -5.98 1.81 -12.71
N VAL A 55 -6.76 0.82 -13.14
CA VAL A 55 -6.80 0.37 -14.54
C VAL A 55 -8.19 0.66 -15.11
N ASN A 56 -8.26 1.58 -16.09
CA ASN A 56 -9.49 1.84 -16.81
C ASN A 56 -9.76 0.71 -17.82
N ARG A 57 -10.79 -0.10 -17.54
CA ARG A 57 -11.21 -1.24 -18.37
C ARG A 57 -12.18 -0.84 -19.49
N SER A 58 -12.58 0.43 -19.54
CA SER A 58 -13.41 0.96 -20.63
C SER A 58 -12.58 1.51 -21.79
N ASP A 59 -13.26 1.76 -22.91
CA ASP A 59 -12.75 2.45 -24.10
C ASP A 59 -12.76 3.98 -23.96
N ARG A 60 -13.35 4.51 -22.89
CA ARG A 60 -13.53 5.95 -22.68
C ARG A 60 -12.40 6.54 -21.86
N ARG A 61 -12.06 7.81 -22.12
CA ARG A 61 -11.13 8.57 -21.26
C ARG A 61 -11.85 8.98 -19.97
N LEU A 62 -11.35 8.52 -18.83
CA LEU A 62 -11.96 8.76 -17.53
C LEU A 62 -11.12 9.70 -16.67
N ALA A 63 -11.79 10.51 -15.86
CA ALA A 63 -11.16 11.38 -14.91
C ALA A 63 -11.83 11.22 -13.55
N PHE A 64 -11.07 11.39 -12.48
CA PHE A 64 -11.57 11.21 -11.12
C PHE A 64 -10.81 12.11 -10.14
N MET A 65 -11.31 12.25 -8.92
CA MET A 65 -10.64 13.01 -7.88
C MET A 65 -9.65 12.09 -7.15
N TRP A 66 -8.35 12.37 -7.28
CA TRP A 66 -7.31 11.70 -6.50
C TRP A 66 -6.95 12.53 -5.27
N GLU A 67 -6.91 11.89 -4.10
CA GLU A 67 -6.63 12.55 -2.83
C GLU A 67 -5.46 11.87 -2.14
N GLY A 68 -4.26 12.43 -2.28
CA GLY A 68 -3.09 11.93 -1.58
C GLY A 68 -3.14 12.15 -0.06
N CYS A 69 -3.87 13.17 0.42
CA CYS A 69 -3.82 13.60 1.83
C CYS A 69 -5.17 13.67 2.57
N CYS A 70 -6.31 13.78 1.87
CA CYS A 70 -7.60 14.08 2.50
C CYS A 70 -8.46 12.83 2.79
N ARG A 71 -8.16 11.67 2.21
CA ARG A 71 -8.79 10.36 2.53
C ARG A 71 -10.33 10.35 2.51
N LEU A 72 -10.95 11.23 1.74
CA LEU A 72 -12.40 11.36 1.55
C LEU A 72 -12.92 10.30 0.59
N ASN A 73 -12.19 10.06 -0.50
CA ASN A 73 -12.60 9.15 -1.57
C ASN A 73 -12.12 7.72 -1.36
N GLY A 74 -10.94 7.56 -0.73
CA GLY A 74 -10.34 6.26 -0.42
C GLY A 74 -10.70 5.76 0.97
N ARG A 75 -10.76 4.44 1.13
CA ARG A 75 -10.81 3.75 2.42
C ARG A 75 -9.85 2.56 2.39
N VAL A 76 -9.07 2.39 3.44
CA VAL A 76 -8.24 1.20 3.65
C VAL A 76 -8.76 0.44 4.86
N THR A 77 -8.80 -0.88 4.73
CA THR A 77 -9.12 -1.79 5.83
C THR A 77 -7.97 -2.75 6.02
N ALA A 78 -7.58 -2.99 7.27
CA ALA A 78 -6.63 -4.03 7.64
C ALA A 78 -7.28 -5.02 8.60
N SER A 79 -6.99 -6.30 8.44
CA SER A 79 -7.45 -7.34 9.36
C SER A 79 -6.28 -8.19 9.86
N LEU A 80 -6.31 -8.49 11.16
CA LEU A 80 -5.37 -9.36 11.87
C LEU A 80 -6.16 -10.28 12.80
N GLY A 81 -6.39 -11.53 12.38
CA GLY A 81 -7.29 -12.43 13.10
C GLY A 81 -8.70 -11.83 13.23
N GLN A 82 -9.15 -11.58 14.46
CA GLN A 82 -10.44 -10.95 14.75
C GLN A 82 -10.39 -9.41 14.78
N LEU A 83 -9.19 -8.81 14.81
CA LEU A 83 -9.03 -7.36 14.80
C LEU A 83 -9.27 -6.82 13.38
N THR A 84 -10.08 -5.77 13.24
CA THR A 84 -10.24 -5.01 12.01
C THR A 84 -9.97 -3.53 12.27
N LEU A 85 -9.02 -2.97 11.54
CA LEU A 85 -8.70 -1.54 11.52
C LEU A 85 -9.27 -0.91 10.26
N ARG A 86 -9.77 0.32 10.36
CA ARG A 86 -10.37 1.05 9.24
C ARG A 86 -9.83 2.47 9.22
N SER A 87 -9.59 2.99 8.03
CA SER A 87 -9.21 4.38 7.85
C SER A 87 -10.39 5.30 8.12
N GLU A 88 -10.18 6.31 8.95
CA GLU A 88 -11.17 7.37 9.17
C GLU A 88 -11.03 8.49 8.14
N PRO A 89 -12.14 9.10 7.69
CA PRO A 89 -12.08 10.24 6.78
C PRO A 89 -11.47 11.46 7.47
N ALA A 90 -10.82 12.35 6.71
CA ALA A 90 -10.38 13.62 7.25
C ALA A 90 -11.58 14.48 7.65
N THR A 91 -11.50 15.10 8.83
CA THR A 91 -12.58 15.94 9.40
C THR A 91 -12.26 17.43 9.33
N ALA A 92 -11.03 17.80 8.95
CA ALA A 92 -10.61 19.19 8.91
C ALA A 92 -11.29 19.96 7.76
N ALA A 93 -12.11 20.97 8.10
CA ALA A 93 -12.89 21.74 7.14
C ALA A 93 -12.07 22.40 6.02
N ALA A 94 -10.85 22.86 6.33
CA ALA A 94 -9.94 23.45 5.35
C ALA A 94 -9.47 22.43 4.29
N GLN A 95 -9.17 21.20 4.70
CA GLN A 95 -8.79 20.11 3.79
C GLN A 95 -9.96 19.69 2.91
N LEU A 96 -11.16 19.57 3.50
CA LEU A 96 -12.40 19.28 2.77
C LEU A 96 -12.69 20.33 1.68
N THR A 97 -12.46 21.61 1.97
CA THR A 97 -12.74 22.71 1.05
C THR A 97 -11.73 22.77 -0.09
N ALA A 98 -10.43 22.65 0.21
CA ALA A 98 -9.39 22.68 -0.81
C ALA A 98 -9.52 21.52 -1.81
N HIS A 99 -9.96 20.36 -1.34
CA HIS A 99 -10.04 19.17 -2.17
C HIS A 99 -11.25 19.16 -3.14
N ARG A 100 -12.25 20.00 -2.87
CA ARG A 100 -13.46 20.12 -3.70
C ARG A 100 -13.20 20.57 -5.15
N PHE A 101 -12.13 21.34 -5.36
CA PHE A 101 -11.80 21.99 -6.63
C PHE A 101 -10.44 21.54 -7.20
N ALA A 102 -9.86 20.47 -6.67
CA ALA A 102 -8.59 19.96 -7.16
C ALA A 102 -8.69 19.48 -8.62
N ARG A 103 -7.56 19.51 -9.32
CA ARG A 103 -7.46 19.02 -10.70
C ARG A 103 -7.69 17.50 -10.72
N ALA A 104 -8.57 17.05 -11.62
CA ALA A 104 -8.86 15.63 -11.75
C ALA A 104 -7.63 14.83 -12.23
N ALA A 105 -7.42 13.68 -11.62
CA ALA A 105 -6.56 12.62 -12.13
C ALA A 105 -7.16 12.02 -13.41
N ARG A 106 -6.30 11.50 -14.27
CA ARG A 106 -6.64 11.02 -15.62
C ARG A 106 -6.37 9.54 -15.74
N LEU A 107 -7.35 8.79 -16.23
CA LEU A 107 -7.26 7.35 -16.50
C LEU A 107 -7.50 7.09 -17.99
N LEU A 108 -6.42 6.77 -18.71
CA LEU A 108 -6.50 6.40 -20.12
C LEU A 108 -7.00 4.96 -20.28
N PRO A 109 -7.76 4.65 -21.35
CA PRO A 109 -8.18 3.28 -21.66
C PRO A 109 -7.03 2.28 -21.63
N GLY A 110 -7.19 1.20 -20.87
CA GLY A 110 -6.25 0.08 -20.77
C GLY A 110 -4.90 0.38 -20.12
N LYS A 111 -4.61 1.63 -19.73
CA LYS A 111 -3.33 2.00 -19.12
C LYS A 111 -3.43 2.08 -17.59
N PRO A 112 -2.56 1.40 -16.84
CA PRO A 112 -2.49 1.57 -15.39
C PRO A 112 -2.02 2.99 -15.06
N THR A 113 -2.59 3.56 -14.00
CA THR A 113 -2.11 4.79 -13.37
C THR A 113 -1.89 4.50 -11.90
N ILE A 114 -0.67 4.72 -11.42
CA ILE A 114 -0.26 4.40 -10.05
C ILE A 114 -0.16 5.69 -9.25
N PHE A 115 -0.73 5.67 -8.05
CA PHE A 115 -0.52 6.70 -7.04
C PHE A 115 0.07 6.08 -5.78
N GLU A 116 0.93 6.82 -5.10
CA GLU A 116 1.59 6.37 -3.86
C GLU A 116 1.09 7.20 -2.67
N THR A 117 0.87 6.51 -1.54
CA THR A 117 0.58 7.07 -0.22
C THR A 117 1.32 6.24 0.82
N ASP A 118 1.47 6.70 2.06
CA ASP A 118 1.99 5.85 3.13
C ASP A 118 0.87 5.04 3.81
N LEU A 119 1.11 3.77 4.16
CA LEU A 119 0.15 2.96 4.92
C LEU A 119 -0.21 3.63 6.26
N GLY A 120 0.77 4.25 6.92
CA GLY A 120 0.62 4.97 8.18
C GLY A 120 -0.24 6.23 8.05
N ASP A 121 -0.44 6.74 6.83
CA ASP A 121 -1.49 7.74 6.62
C ASP A 121 -2.86 7.10 6.87
N TRP A 122 -3.14 5.97 6.27
CA TRP A 122 -4.49 5.41 6.29
C TRP A 122 -4.87 4.76 7.61
N LEU A 123 -3.93 4.10 8.29
CA LEU A 123 -4.21 3.23 9.42
C LEU A 123 -3.24 3.47 10.58
N ASN A 124 -3.81 3.56 11.79
CA ASN A 124 -3.03 3.52 13.02
C ASN A 124 -2.81 2.06 13.43
N ILE A 125 -1.66 1.51 13.06
CA ILE A 125 -1.26 0.12 13.36
C ILE A 125 -0.26 0.16 14.52
N ASP A 126 -0.51 -0.63 15.56
CA ASP A 126 0.24 -0.57 16.81
C ASP A 126 0.84 -1.93 17.27
N ARG A 127 0.65 -2.99 16.48
CA ARG A 127 1.06 -4.34 16.83
C ARG A 127 1.59 -5.10 15.62
N SER A 128 2.50 -6.03 15.85
CA SER A 128 3.06 -6.88 14.79
C SER A 128 2.05 -7.91 14.30
N GLY A 129 2.24 -8.35 13.06
CA GLY A 129 1.54 -9.49 12.50
C GLY A 129 1.42 -9.44 10.98
N GLU A 130 0.90 -10.52 10.43
CA GLU A 130 0.52 -10.61 9.03
C GLU A 130 -0.90 -10.05 8.85
N TYR A 131 -0.99 -8.86 8.27
CA TYR A 131 -2.23 -8.18 7.98
C TYR A 131 -2.74 -8.52 6.59
N LYS A 132 -4.06 -8.71 6.47
CA LYS A 132 -4.75 -8.65 5.18
C LYS A 132 -5.27 -7.24 4.96
N LEU A 133 -4.73 -6.55 3.96
CA LEU A 133 -5.11 -5.19 3.57
C LEU A 133 -6.01 -5.21 2.35
N THR A 134 -7.07 -4.41 2.36
CA THR A 134 -7.87 -4.11 1.16
C THR A 134 -8.17 -2.63 1.12
N ALA A 135 -8.49 -2.12 -0.06
CA ALA A 135 -8.84 -0.74 -0.25
C ALA A 135 -10.08 -0.60 -1.14
N ARG A 136 -10.91 0.41 -0.82
CA ARG A 136 -12.01 0.85 -1.68
C ARG A 136 -11.77 2.30 -2.05
N TYR A 137 -12.01 2.67 -3.30
CA TYR A 137 -11.89 4.03 -3.76
C TYR A 137 -13.11 4.45 -4.57
N THR A 138 -13.69 5.61 -4.25
CA THR A 138 -14.78 6.23 -5.01
C THR A 138 -14.23 7.34 -5.90
N GLY A 139 -14.47 7.27 -7.21
CA GLY A 139 -13.84 8.20 -8.16
C GLY A 139 -14.23 9.67 -7.94
N LEU A 140 -15.49 9.94 -7.60
CA LEU A 140 -15.98 11.29 -7.36
C LEU A 140 -17.14 11.26 -6.37
N LEU A 141 -17.06 12.08 -5.31
CA LEU A 141 -18.17 12.31 -4.38
C LEU A 141 -19.14 13.37 -4.92
N ASP A 142 -20.39 13.33 -4.46
CA ASP A 142 -21.47 14.20 -4.97
C ASP A 142 -21.19 15.70 -4.81
N ASN A 143 -20.40 16.08 -3.80
CA ASN A 143 -20.04 17.47 -3.54
C ASN A 143 -18.79 17.95 -4.30
N GLN A 144 -18.10 17.07 -5.03
CA GLN A 144 -16.86 17.38 -5.76
C GLN A 144 -17.15 17.81 -7.20
N GLN A 145 -16.45 18.85 -7.66
CA GLN A 145 -16.60 19.40 -9.02
C GLN A 145 -15.23 19.69 -9.65
N PRO A 146 -14.42 18.65 -9.95
CA PRO A 146 -13.12 18.85 -10.56
C PRO A 146 -13.24 19.41 -11.97
N GLN A 147 -12.31 20.30 -12.33
CA GLN A 147 -12.18 20.76 -13.70
C GLN A 147 -11.59 19.66 -14.59
N VAL A 148 -12.28 19.32 -15.68
CA VAL A 148 -11.84 18.33 -16.67
C VAL A 148 -11.92 18.88 -18.08
N SER A 149 -10.93 18.54 -18.91
CA SER A 149 -10.89 18.95 -20.31
C SER A 149 -12.01 18.28 -21.12
N ARG A 150 -12.40 18.90 -22.25
CA ARG A 150 -13.38 18.32 -23.18
C ARG A 150 -12.96 16.90 -23.61
N GLY A 151 -13.93 15.99 -23.67
CA GLY A 151 -13.71 14.59 -24.07
C GLY A 151 -13.29 13.64 -22.93
N TRP A 152 -13.26 14.11 -21.68
CA TRP A 152 -13.09 13.28 -20.49
C TRP A 152 -14.45 13.08 -19.80
N GLN A 153 -14.71 11.86 -19.32
CA GLN A 153 -15.88 11.55 -18.50
C GLN A 153 -15.46 11.39 -17.04
N LEU A 154 -16.28 11.90 -16.12
CA LEU A 154 -16.03 11.72 -14.68
C LEU A 154 -16.44 10.32 -14.24
N TRP A 155 -15.51 9.57 -13.67
CA TRP A 155 -15.79 8.29 -13.03
C TRP A 155 -16.33 8.55 -11.62
N LYS A 156 -17.60 8.20 -11.39
CA LYS A 156 -18.32 8.43 -10.13
C LYS A 156 -18.52 7.18 -9.27
N ASN A 157 -18.26 6.00 -9.85
CA ASN A 157 -18.46 4.74 -9.15
C ASN A 157 -17.30 4.46 -8.18
N SER A 158 -17.39 3.37 -7.44
CA SER A 158 -16.29 2.87 -6.62
C SER A 158 -15.66 1.60 -7.20
N ALA A 159 -14.39 1.40 -6.90
CA ALA A 159 -13.66 0.15 -7.11
C ALA A 159 -13.10 -0.34 -5.77
N THR A 160 -13.00 -1.66 -5.62
CA THR A 160 -12.40 -2.30 -4.44
C THR A 160 -11.25 -3.19 -4.92
N ALA A 161 -10.12 -3.10 -4.25
CA ALA A 161 -8.97 -3.97 -4.48
C ALA A 161 -9.17 -5.34 -3.84
N GLU A 162 -8.69 -6.38 -4.51
CA GLU A 162 -8.48 -7.68 -3.87
C GLU A 162 -7.52 -7.53 -2.66
N PRO A 163 -7.71 -8.31 -1.59
CA PRO A 163 -6.85 -8.20 -0.42
C PRO A 163 -5.40 -8.61 -0.71
N ILE A 164 -4.45 -7.84 -0.20
CA ILE A 164 -3.02 -8.20 -0.16
C ILE A 164 -2.60 -8.57 1.27
N GLN A 165 -1.51 -9.33 1.38
CA GLN A 165 -0.88 -9.64 2.66
C GLN A 165 0.34 -8.76 2.88
N VAL A 166 0.54 -8.28 4.10
CA VAL A 166 1.76 -7.60 4.51
C VAL A 166 2.12 -8.02 5.93
N ASN A 167 3.39 -8.33 6.16
CA ASN A 167 3.90 -8.58 7.50
C ASN A 167 4.49 -7.28 8.06
N LEU A 168 3.98 -6.84 9.21
CA LEU A 168 4.42 -5.62 9.89
C LEU A 168 5.01 -5.98 11.25
N PHE A 169 6.10 -5.30 11.61
CA PHE A 169 6.76 -5.46 12.91
C PHE A 169 6.69 -4.17 13.73
N THR A 170 6.42 -4.29 15.02
CA THR A 170 6.80 -3.24 15.96
C THR A 170 8.33 -3.15 16.01
N PRO A 171 8.91 -1.99 16.39
CA PRO A 171 10.36 -1.89 16.57
C PRO A 171 10.92 -2.95 17.52
N THR A 172 10.22 -3.24 18.61
CA THR A 172 10.61 -4.27 19.59
C THR A 172 10.64 -5.68 18.97
N ASP A 173 9.61 -6.06 18.22
CA ASP A 173 9.53 -7.38 17.61
C ASP A 173 10.56 -7.54 16.49
N TYR A 174 10.81 -6.48 15.71
CA TYR A 174 11.91 -6.46 14.75
C TYR A 174 13.25 -6.71 15.43
N VAL A 175 13.55 -6.02 16.55
CA VAL A 175 14.80 -6.23 17.29
C VAL A 175 14.91 -7.67 17.79
N GLY A 176 13.81 -8.26 18.25
CA GLY A 176 13.74 -9.67 18.66
C GLY A 176 14.05 -10.65 17.51
N GLN A 177 13.65 -10.31 16.27
CA GLN A 177 13.90 -11.14 15.08
C GLN A 177 15.19 -10.78 14.32
N ARG A 178 15.86 -9.69 14.70
CA ARG A 178 17.02 -9.13 13.97
C ARG A 178 18.09 -10.17 13.67
N ASN A 179 18.41 -11.03 14.64
CA ASN A 179 19.46 -12.05 14.47
C ASN A 179 19.09 -13.07 13.39
N GLU A 180 17.83 -13.47 13.32
CA GLU A 180 17.33 -14.45 12.34
C GLU A 180 17.23 -13.82 10.95
N LEU A 181 16.72 -12.59 10.86
CA LEU A 181 16.71 -11.81 9.62
C LEU A 181 18.15 -11.57 9.10
N SER A 182 19.09 -11.25 9.99
CA SER A 182 20.51 -11.06 9.63
C SER A 182 21.14 -12.34 9.08
N LYS A 183 20.85 -13.50 9.70
CA LYS A 183 21.32 -14.80 9.19
C LYS A 183 20.75 -15.08 7.80
N GLN A 184 19.47 -14.82 7.57
CA GLN A 184 18.82 -15.02 6.27
C GLN A 184 19.38 -14.10 5.19
N ALA A 185 19.59 -12.82 5.50
CA ALA A 185 20.17 -11.86 4.57
C ALA A 185 21.67 -12.13 4.29
N GLY A 186 22.36 -12.77 5.24
CA GLY A 186 23.82 -12.92 5.24
C GLY A 186 24.53 -11.60 5.53
N LEU A 187 23.84 -10.65 6.15
CA LEU A 187 24.33 -9.33 6.50
C LEU A 187 23.90 -9.02 7.95
N ALA A 188 24.74 -8.37 8.73
CA ALA A 188 24.38 -7.95 10.09
C ALA A 188 24.89 -6.54 10.39
N LEU A 189 24.04 -5.72 11.00
CA LEU A 189 24.42 -4.41 11.52
C LEU A 189 24.56 -4.49 13.05
N ARG A 190 25.75 -4.20 13.55
CA ARG A 190 26.04 -4.05 14.98
C ARG A 190 26.10 -2.58 15.31
N LEU A 191 25.54 -2.25 16.46
CA LEU A 191 25.60 -0.92 17.05
C LEU A 191 26.31 -1.10 18.39
N ASP A 192 27.47 -0.47 18.55
CA ASP A 192 28.16 -0.34 19.82
C ASP A 192 28.04 1.10 20.34
N GLY A 193 28.01 1.25 21.66
CA GLY A 193 27.74 2.52 22.33
C GLY A 193 26.95 2.34 23.64
N PRO A 194 26.66 3.45 24.34
CA PRO A 194 25.96 3.38 25.61
C PRO A 194 24.50 2.93 25.41
N ARG A 195 23.99 2.12 26.36
CA ARG A 195 22.61 1.61 26.34
C ARG A 195 21.55 2.69 26.49
N ARG A 196 21.94 3.89 26.92
CA ARG A 196 21.08 5.06 27.12
C ARG A 196 21.82 6.31 26.67
N LEU A 197 21.10 7.22 26.02
CA LEU A 197 21.61 8.54 25.68
C LEU A 197 21.29 9.50 26.84
N ASP A 198 22.31 10.10 27.43
CA ASP A 198 22.13 11.13 28.45
C ASP A 198 21.80 12.49 27.80
N PRO A 199 20.88 13.28 28.38
CA PRO A 199 20.50 14.58 27.82
C PRO A 199 21.71 15.52 27.69
N LEU A 200 21.76 16.25 26.57
CA LEU A 200 22.72 17.33 26.31
C LEU A 200 24.19 16.90 26.32
N GLN A 201 24.50 15.60 26.28
CA GLN A 201 25.86 15.09 26.18
C GLN A 201 26.14 14.50 24.80
N LYS A 202 27.36 14.75 24.30
CA LYS A 202 27.85 14.09 23.10
C LYS A 202 27.98 12.60 23.40
N THR A 203 27.31 11.77 22.61
CA THR A 203 27.42 10.32 22.67
C THR A 203 28.02 9.81 21.37
N MET A 204 28.99 8.91 21.45
CA MET A 204 29.51 8.20 20.29
C MET A 204 28.75 6.89 20.12
N LEU A 205 28.33 6.63 18.88
CA LEU A 205 27.73 5.38 18.45
C LEU A 205 28.60 4.84 17.33
N GLU A 206 29.01 3.59 17.43
CA GLU A 206 29.78 2.90 16.41
C GLU A 206 28.89 1.89 15.69
N LEU A 207 28.91 1.94 14.36
CA LEU A 207 28.11 1.08 13.50
C LEU A 207 29.05 0.18 12.71
N GLU A 208 28.96 -1.12 12.95
CA GLU A 208 29.73 -2.12 12.24
C GLU A 208 28.79 -2.94 11.34
N LEU A 209 28.96 -2.81 10.03
CA LEU A 209 28.21 -3.60 9.05
C LEU A 209 29.04 -4.80 8.60
N LEU A 210 28.52 -5.99 8.86
CA LEU A 210 29.19 -7.26 8.62
C LEU A 210 28.52 -7.99 7.45
N ASN A 211 29.31 -8.34 6.43
CA ASN A 211 28.90 -9.34 5.45
C ASN A 211 29.24 -10.73 6.01
N LEU A 212 28.19 -11.45 6.43
CA LEU A 212 28.31 -12.80 6.99
C LEU A 212 28.29 -13.88 5.90
N SER A 213 28.13 -13.49 4.63
CA SER A 213 28.12 -14.41 3.50
C SER A 213 29.51 -14.58 2.88
N LYS A 214 29.69 -15.66 2.09
CA LYS A 214 30.94 -15.92 1.36
C LYS A 214 31.05 -15.16 0.03
N ALA A 215 30.06 -14.32 -0.30
CA ALA A 215 29.97 -13.63 -1.58
C ALA A 215 29.84 -12.11 -1.36
N PRO A 216 30.28 -11.26 -2.32
CA PRO A 216 29.96 -9.85 -2.30
C PRO A 216 28.43 -9.63 -2.26
N LYS A 217 27.99 -8.64 -1.48
CA LYS A 217 26.58 -8.25 -1.35
C LYS A 217 26.45 -6.76 -1.65
N THR A 218 25.46 -6.42 -2.47
CA THR A 218 25.01 -5.03 -2.61
C THR A 218 24.10 -4.70 -1.45
N ILE A 219 24.31 -3.53 -0.84
CA ILE A 219 23.48 -3.01 0.25
C ILE A 219 22.67 -1.84 -0.29
N HIS A 220 21.36 -1.94 -0.17
CA HIS A 220 20.40 -0.88 -0.50
C HIS A 220 20.03 -0.18 0.81
N TRP A 221 20.82 0.83 1.19
CA TRP A 221 20.52 1.62 2.39
C TRP A 221 19.47 2.70 2.10
N PRO A 222 18.45 2.91 2.95
CA PRO A 222 18.20 2.24 4.25
C PRO A 222 17.28 1.01 4.16
N SER A 223 16.91 0.55 2.97
CA SER A 223 15.94 -0.56 2.77
C SER A 223 16.38 -1.90 3.36
N ASP A 224 17.68 -2.21 3.31
CA ASP A 224 18.22 -3.46 3.85
C ASP A 224 18.49 -3.39 5.37
N PHE A 225 18.72 -2.18 5.89
CA PHE A 225 19.01 -1.92 7.29
C PHE A 225 18.50 -0.54 7.71
N ALA A 226 17.71 -0.51 8.78
CA ALA A 226 17.23 0.72 9.38
C ALA A 226 17.75 0.87 10.82
N LEU A 227 18.01 2.13 11.19
CA LEU A 227 18.34 2.55 12.54
C LEU A 227 17.22 3.45 13.05
N TRP A 228 16.72 3.13 14.24
CA TRP A 228 15.69 3.92 14.91
C TRP A 228 16.20 4.42 16.25
N PHE A 229 15.91 5.68 16.54
CA PHE A 229 15.87 6.17 17.90
C PHE A 229 14.45 5.96 18.42
N LEU A 230 14.30 5.32 19.56
CA LEU A 230 13.01 5.05 20.19
C LEU A 230 12.88 5.89 21.47
N ASP A 231 11.66 6.29 21.81
CA ASP A 231 11.36 6.89 23.09
C ASP A 231 11.35 5.85 24.23
N ASN A 232 11.09 6.30 25.45
CA ASN A 232 11.05 5.43 26.64
C ASN A 232 9.89 4.42 26.62
N THR A 233 8.95 4.53 25.67
CA THR A 233 7.85 3.57 25.47
C THR A 233 8.16 2.56 24.36
N GLY A 234 9.36 2.62 23.75
CA GLY A 234 9.75 1.76 22.63
C GLY A 234 9.12 2.16 21.30
N LYS A 235 8.51 3.36 21.24
CA LYS A 235 7.92 3.89 20.01
C LYS A 235 8.91 4.82 19.33
N ARG A 236 8.80 4.92 18.01
CA ARG A 236 9.54 5.93 17.27
C ARG A 236 8.96 7.31 17.65
N PRO A 237 9.77 8.26 18.16
CA PRO A 237 9.27 9.61 18.36
C PRO A 237 8.81 10.15 17.00
N PRO A 238 7.68 10.87 16.94
CA PRO A 238 7.26 11.49 15.70
C PRO A 238 8.40 12.32 15.15
N LEU A 239 8.57 12.32 13.83
CA LEU A 239 9.42 13.26 13.10
C LEU A 239 8.82 14.66 13.28
N THR A 240 8.91 15.21 14.48
CA THR A 240 8.66 16.63 14.70
C THR A 240 9.71 17.34 13.84
N PRO A 241 9.34 18.32 13.01
CA PRO A 241 10.31 19.16 12.34
C PRO A 241 10.92 20.08 13.39
N THR A 242 11.65 19.52 14.35
CA THR A 242 12.59 20.27 15.16
C THR A 242 13.77 20.52 14.24
N LEU A 243 13.65 21.57 13.43
CA LEU A 243 14.75 22.18 12.71
C LEU A 243 15.81 22.59 13.74
N LEU A 244 16.70 21.66 14.09
CA LEU A 244 18.01 22.02 14.61
C LEU A 244 18.72 22.71 13.44
N ARG A 245 18.72 24.05 13.45
CA ARG A 245 19.59 24.86 12.59
C ARG A 245 21.04 24.67 13.04
N THR A 246 21.58 23.48 12.83
CA THR A 246 23.01 23.22 12.92
C THR A 246 23.54 23.06 11.51
N ALA A 247 24.75 23.57 11.26
CA ALA A 247 25.40 23.45 9.97
C ALA A 247 25.42 21.97 9.53
N THR A 248 25.19 21.73 8.24
CA THR A 248 25.26 20.39 7.65
C THR A 248 26.68 19.86 7.82
N GLU A 249 26.89 18.94 8.76
CA GLU A 249 28.15 18.22 8.86
C GLU A 249 28.21 17.18 7.76
N GLN A 250 29.24 17.29 6.92
CA GLN A 250 29.52 16.34 5.85
C GLN A 250 30.09 15.07 6.48
N LEU A 251 29.40 13.94 6.30
CA LEU A 251 29.88 12.64 6.76
C LEU A 251 31.04 12.22 5.84
N VAL A 252 32.27 12.44 6.28
CA VAL A 252 33.48 12.00 5.56
C VAL A 252 33.73 10.55 5.90
N LEU A 253 33.46 9.66 4.94
CA LEU A 253 33.88 8.27 5.02
C LEU A 253 35.36 8.19 4.70
N GLU A 254 36.22 8.17 5.72
CA GLU A 254 37.63 7.90 5.52
C GLU A 254 37.83 6.42 5.20
N LYS A 255 38.48 6.17 4.05
CA LYS A 255 38.86 4.84 3.62
C LYS A 255 40.13 4.45 4.38
N ASN A 256 39.99 3.67 5.45
CA ASN A 256 41.15 3.02 6.06
C ASN A 256 41.80 2.08 5.04
N SER A 257 42.99 2.49 4.58
CA SER A 257 43.83 1.69 3.70
C SER A 257 44.81 0.94 4.60
N ALA A 258 44.65 -0.37 4.69
CA ALA A 258 45.69 -1.29 5.12
C ALA A 258 46.21 -2.04 3.89
#